data_AF-A0A928V0C8-F1
#
_entry.id   AF-A0A928V0C8-F1
#
_cell.length_a   1.000
_cell.length_b   1.000
_cell.length_c   1.000
_cell.angle_alpha   90.00
_cell.angle_beta   90.00
_cell.angle_gamma   90.00
#
_symmetry.space_group_name_H-M   'P 1'
#
loop_
_entity.id
_entity.type
_entity.pdbx_description
1 polymer ?
#
loop_
_entity_poly.entity_id
_entity_poly.type
_entity_poly.pdbx_seq_one_letter_code
_entity_poly.pdbx_strand_id
1 'polypeptide(L)'
;MSLKLRLILTTALVFVALTISAESKTRVSAFLGIAKHRNLDAGVTTEAKTYFQTEIDKTTKRAFSEKNKSYLENKIKAIESDSKIPQRYKAYWKTYLLYYTALYYKDVVKDDNKAEEFIEKAIANAKSNLANSEDYALYATCVSYSIQFASRIKMLGMSDKVKALAEKSLQLDANNVRAYCVLIQLNYFTPKFFGGMSKVESLGLKAIKLPIQSDNNMYAPRWGKYTVYDLVYKYYKSSNKTAEANKVKTAQKQEFPN
;
A
#
# COMPACT_ATOMS: atom_id res chain seq x y z
N MET A 1 38.88 -24.67 13.71
CA MET A 1 38.38 -23.71 12.70
C MET A 1 39.39 -22.57 12.58
N SER A 2 40.03 -22.39 11.42
CA SER A 2 41.18 -21.48 11.29
C SER A 2 40.78 -20.00 11.41
N LEU A 3 41.68 -19.16 11.94
CA LEU A 3 41.46 -17.72 12.14
C LEU A 3 41.03 -17.00 10.85
N LYS A 4 41.54 -17.47 9.69
CA LYS A 4 41.17 -16.97 8.36
C LYS A 4 39.70 -17.25 8.00
N LEU A 5 39.15 -18.42 8.37
CA LEU A 5 37.75 -18.75 8.11
C LEU A 5 36.79 -17.91 8.96
N ARG A 6 37.17 -17.62 10.22
CA ARG A 6 36.40 -16.71 11.09
C ARG A 6 36.39 -15.29 10.55
N LEU A 7 37.52 -14.79 10.05
CA LEU A 7 37.63 -13.44 9.50
C LEU A 7 36.84 -13.25 8.20
N ILE A 8 36.80 -14.27 7.33
CA ILE A 8 36.01 -14.28 6.09
C ILE A 8 34.50 -14.34 6.42
N LEU A 9 34.10 -15.16 7.39
CA LEU A 9 32.69 -15.22 7.82
C LEU A 9 32.22 -13.92 8.48
N THR A 10 33.02 -13.29 9.34
CA THR A 10 32.65 -12.01 9.94
C THR A 10 32.64 -10.87 8.93
N THR A 11 33.60 -10.80 8.00
CA THR A 11 33.57 -9.79 6.94
C THR A 11 32.41 -10.00 5.97
N ALA A 12 32.08 -11.25 5.61
CA ALA A 12 30.88 -11.56 4.82
C ALA A 12 29.58 -11.21 5.56
N LEU A 13 29.47 -11.50 6.87
CA LEU A 13 28.32 -11.13 7.70
C LEU A 13 28.19 -9.62 7.87
N VAL A 14 29.30 -8.89 7.99
CA VAL A 14 29.31 -7.42 8.08
C VAL A 14 28.97 -6.80 6.72
N PHE A 15 29.47 -7.35 5.61
CA PHE A 15 29.08 -6.91 4.26
C PHE A 15 27.60 -7.19 4.00
N VAL A 16 27.09 -8.37 4.38
CA VAL A 16 25.66 -8.71 4.31
C VAL A 16 24.83 -7.80 5.22
N ALA A 17 25.31 -7.46 6.42
CA ALA A 17 24.61 -6.53 7.31
C ALA A 17 24.60 -5.08 6.79
N LEU A 18 25.68 -4.64 6.14
CA LEU A 18 25.79 -3.32 5.53
C LEU A 18 24.99 -3.22 4.22
N THR A 19 24.99 -4.25 3.38
CA THR A 19 24.12 -4.32 2.20
C THR A 19 22.65 -4.46 2.59
N ILE A 20 22.30 -5.24 3.62
CA ILE A 20 20.94 -5.29 4.17
C ILE A 20 20.52 -3.93 4.76
N SER A 21 21.43 -3.17 5.39
CA SER A 21 21.15 -1.84 5.94
C SER A 21 20.96 -0.76 4.84
N ALA A 22 21.77 -0.81 3.79
CA ALA A 22 21.63 0.06 2.62
C ALA A 22 20.41 -0.31 1.77
N GLU A 23 20.16 -1.60 1.57
CA GLU A 23 18.93 -2.10 0.94
C GLU A 23 17.71 -1.87 1.81
N SER A 24 17.78 -1.89 3.15
CA SER A 24 16.63 -1.56 4.00
C SER A 24 16.28 -0.09 3.93
N LYS A 25 17.27 0.83 3.88
CA LYS A 25 17.02 2.25 3.65
C LYS A 25 16.45 2.53 2.25
N THR A 26 16.94 1.82 1.23
CA THR A 26 16.41 1.89 -0.15
C THR A 26 15.06 1.19 -0.29
N ARG A 27 14.78 0.14 0.48
CA ARG A 27 13.46 -0.53 0.57
C ARG A 27 12.45 0.35 1.26
N VAL A 28 12.84 1.10 2.29
CA VAL A 28 11.97 2.07 2.98
C VAL A 28 11.60 3.20 2.01
N SER A 29 12.54 3.76 1.24
CA SER A 29 12.21 4.76 0.21
C SER A 29 11.46 4.19 -1.00
N ALA A 30 11.61 2.90 -1.29
CA ALA A 30 10.88 2.22 -2.37
C ALA A 30 9.44 1.83 -1.95
N PHE A 31 9.22 1.37 -0.70
CA PHE A 31 7.88 1.27 -0.08
C PHE A 31 7.14 2.61 -0.21
N LEU A 32 7.91 3.71 -0.12
CA LEU A 32 7.52 5.10 -0.28
C LEU A 32 7.48 5.60 -1.73
N GLY A 33 7.27 4.74 -2.73
CA GLY A 33 6.87 5.14 -4.08
C GLY A 33 5.60 6.02 -4.15
N ILE A 34 4.98 6.31 -3.01
CA ILE A 34 3.84 7.22 -2.79
C ILE A 34 4.30 8.67 -2.50
N ALA A 35 5.54 8.90 -2.02
CA ALA A 35 6.01 10.24 -1.67
C ALA A 35 6.09 11.22 -2.86
N LYS A 36 6.05 10.70 -4.10
CA LYS A 36 6.13 11.48 -5.35
C LYS A 36 4.86 11.48 -6.22
N HIS A 37 3.78 10.79 -5.86
CA HIS A 37 2.52 10.80 -6.60
C HIS A 37 1.37 11.42 -5.79
N ARG A 38 1.57 12.70 -5.39
CA ARG A 38 0.63 13.56 -4.65
C ARG A 38 -0.38 14.30 -5.54
N ASN A 39 -0.65 13.76 -6.71
CA ASN A 39 -1.76 14.17 -7.58
C ASN A 39 -2.43 12.88 -8.07
N LEU A 40 -3.56 12.99 -8.76
CA LEU A 40 -4.33 11.90 -9.37
C LEU A 40 -5.46 11.37 -8.47
N ASP A 41 -6.48 12.21 -8.29
CA ASP A 41 -7.90 11.81 -8.26
C ASP A 41 -8.77 13.07 -8.52
N ALA A 42 -8.42 13.80 -9.59
CA ALA A 42 -9.17 14.96 -10.06
C ALA A 42 -9.47 14.77 -11.55
N GLY A 43 -10.58 14.11 -11.87
CA GLY A 43 -10.94 13.95 -13.27
C GLY A 43 -12.15 13.07 -13.52
N VAL A 44 -13.35 13.57 -13.21
CA VAL A 44 -14.57 13.23 -13.96
C VAL A 44 -15.37 14.53 -14.12
N THR A 45 -15.61 14.94 -15.36
CA THR A 45 -16.62 15.94 -15.73
C THR A 45 -17.52 15.33 -16.79
N THR A 46 -18.67 14.85 -16.32
CA THR A 46 -19.97 14.68 -17.00
C THR A 46 -20.87 14.11 -15.92
N GLU A 47 -21.62 14.98 -15.21
CA GLU A 47 -22.35 14.70 -13.96
C GLU A 47 -21.69 13.60 -13.11
N ALA A 48 -20.48 13.89 -12.64
CA ALA A 48 -19.62 12.92 -11.99
C ALA A 48 -20.28 12.39 -10.71
N LYS A 49 -20.70 11.11 -10.72
CA LYS A 49 -20.90 10.36 -9.48
C LYS A 49 -19.65 10.53 -8.63
N THR A 50 -19.74 11.37 -7.61
CA THR A 50 -18.62 11.63 -6.71
C THR A 50 -18.62 10.50 -5.70
N TYR A 51 -17.70 9.55 -5.87
CA TYR A 51 -17.52 8.47 -4.91
C TYR A 51 -16.97 9.05 -3.61
N PHE A 52 -17.31 8.40 -2.49
CA PHE A 52 -16.84 8.82 -1.19
C PHE A 52 -15.31 8.88 -1.11
N GLN A 53 -14.61 7.99 -1.82
CA GLN A 53 -13.16 8.02 -1.90
C GLN A 53 -12.63 9.37 -2.43
N THR A 54 -13.28 10.00 -3.40
CA THR A 54 -12.84 11.31 -3.92
C THR A 54 -12.77 12.37 -2.81
N GLU A 55 -13.68 12.33 -1.84
CA GLU A 55 -13.60 13.21 -0.68
C GLU A 55 -12.44 12.86 0.26
N ILE A 56 -12.18 11.56 0.44
CA ILE A 56 -11.04 11.06 1.21
C ILE A 56 -9.72 11.48 0.57
N ASP A 57 -9.58 11.35 -0.75
CA ASP A 57 -8.38 11.72 -1.50
C ASP A 57 -8.14 13.23 -1.44
N LYS A 58 -9.19 14.05 -1.57
CA LYS A 58 -9.11 15.51 -1.33
C LYS A 58 -8.65 15.83 0.09
N THR A 59 -9.21 15.14 1.09
CA THR A 59 -8.88 15.35 2.50
C THR A 59 -7.42 15.01 2.78
N THR A 60 -6.97 13.84 2.34
CA THR A 60 -5.58 13.38 2.54
C THR A 60 -4.60 14.27 1.78
N LYS A 61 -4.90 14.63 0.53
CA LYS A 61 -4.08 15.58 -0.24
C LYS A 61 -3.91 16.90 0.51
N ARG A 62 -5.02 17.47 0.99
CA ARG A 62 -5.02 18.75 1.73
C ARG A 62 -4.22 18.66 3.02
N ALA A 63 -4.40 17.57 3.79
CA ALA A 63 -3.62 17.31 5.00
C ALA A 63 -2.11 17.34 4.73
N PHE A 64 -1.67 16.68 3.66
CA PHE A 64 -0.26 16.57 3.32
C PHE A 64 0.31 17.86 2.71
N SER A 65 -0.44 18.55 1.86
CA SER A 65 0.03 19.79 1.21
C SER A 65 0.11 20.95 2.18
N GLU A 66 -0.89 21.09 3.05
CA GLU A 66 -0.97 22.17 4.04
C GLU A 66 -0.28 21.81 5.35
N LYS A 67 0.26 20.58 5.47
CA LYS A 67 0.91 20.07 6.68
C LYS A 67 0.04 20.24 7.92
N ASN A 68 -1.24 19.89 7.78
CA ASN A 68 -2.23 20.05 8.83
C ASN A 68 -2.99 18.73 9.03
N LYS A 69 -2.65 18.00 10.11
CA LYS A 69 -3.28 16.73 10.45
C LYS A 69 -4.77 16.84 10.80
N SER A 70 -5.25 18.03 11.20
CA SER A 70 -6.63 18.20 11.65
C SER A 70 -7.65 17.84 10.54
N TYR A 71 -7.28 17.95 9.26
CA TYR A 71 -8.10 17.47 8.16
C TYR A 71 -8.41 15.97 8.25
N LEU A 72 -7.42 15.16 8.64
CA LEU A 72 -7.60 13.71 8.84
C LEU A 72 -8.44 13.43 10.09
N GLU A 73 -8.10 14.07 11.21
CA GLU A 73 -8.79 13.88 12.49
C GLU A 73 -10.27 14.28 12.41
N ASN A 74 -10.57 15.41 11.75
CA ASN A 74 -11.93 15.89 11.56
C ASN A 74 -12.72 14.99 10.61
N LYS A 75 -12.09 14.46 9.54
CA LYS A 75 -12.78 13.54 8.62
C LYS A 75 -13.09 12.19 9.28
N ILE A 76 -12.21 11.67 10.14
CA ILE A 76 -12.50 10.48 10.95
C ILE A 76 -13.74 10.72 11.82
N LYS A 77 -13.76 11.82 12.59
CA LYS A 77 -14.92 12.17 13.44
C LYS A 77 -16.21 12.32 12.63
N ALA A 78 -16.14 12.97 11.47
CA ALA A 78 -17.29 13.15 10.58
C ALA A 78 -17.83 11.82 10.05
N ILE A 79 -16.96 10.86 9.70
CA ILE A 79 -17.37 9.52 9.25
C ILE A 79 -18.08 8.76 10.38
N GLU A 80 -17.54 8.86 11.60
CA GLU A 80 -18.11 8.16 12.75
C GLU A 80 -19.51 8.68 13.09
N SER A 81 -19.74 9.99 13.01
CA SER A 81 -21.02 10.63 13.32
C SER A 81 -22.06 10.60 12.20
N ASP A 82 -21.66 10.42 10.93
CA ASP A 82 -22.59 10.47 9.80
C ASP A 82 -23.50 9.23 9.76
N SER A 83 -24.79 9.38 10.05
CA SER A 83 -25.77 8.28 10.04
C SER A 83 -26.05 7.69 8.65
N LYS A 84 -25.65 8.37 7.56
CA LYS A 84 -25.85 7.89 6.18
C LYS A 84 -24.81 6.86 5.76
N ILE A 85 -23.62 6.86 6.37
CA ILE A 85 -22.56 5.93 6.02
C ILE A 85 -22.84 4.58 6.70
N PRO A 86 -22.99 3.47 5.95
CA PRO A 86 -23.18 2.17 6.56
C PRO A 86 -21.99 1.79 7.45
N GLN A 87 -22.26 1.14 8.59
CA GLN A 87 -21.26 0.85 9.63
C GLN A 87 -19.99 0.18 9.09
N ARG A 88 -20.13 -0.76 8.15
CA ARG A 88 -18.99 -1.42 7.50
C ARG A 88 -18.05 -0.43 6.81
N TYR A 89 -18.61 0.57 6.12
CA TYR A 89 -17.83 1.59 5.41
C TYR A 89 -17.27 2.63 6.38
N LYS A 90 -17.95 2.91 7.50
CA LYS A 90 -17.36 3.71 8.58
C LYS A 90 -16.07 3.06 9.10
N ALA A 91 -16.15 1.77 9.42
CA ALA A 91 -14.99 1.01 9.88
C ALA A 91 -13.87 0.98 8.83
N TYR A 92 -14.21 0.71 7.57
CA TYR A 92 -13.26 0.70 6.46
C TYR A 92 -12.53 2.04 6.29
N TRP A 93 -13.27 3.13 6.12
CA TRP A 93 -12.68 4.44 5.85
C TRP A 93 -11.98 5.03 7.07
N LYS A 94 -12.41 4.69 8.30
CA LYS A 94 -11.65 4.97 9.52
C LYS A 94 -10.29 4.28 9.50
N THR A 95 -10.23 2.98 9.19
CA THR A 95 -8.95 2.26 9.05
C THR A 95 -8.06 2.92 8.00
N TYR A 96 -8.63 3.27 6.85
CA TYR A 96 -7.90 3.92 5.77
C TYR A 96 -7.32 5.28 6.20
N LEU A 97 -8.10 6.11 6.88
CA LEU A 97 -7.62 7.41 7.38
C LEU A 97 -6.60 7.27 8.52
N LEU A 98 -6.72 6.27 9.40
CA LEU A 98 -5.70 5.97 10.40
C LEU A 98 -4.38 5.56 9.74
N TYR A 99 -4.43 4.73 8.69
CA TYR A 99 -3.27 4.42 7.85
C TYR A 99 -2.65 5.67 7.21
N TYR A 100 -3.46 6.56 6.63
CA TYR A 100 -2.97 7.83 6.08
C TYR A 100 -2.44 8.80 7.14
N THR A 101 -2.94 8.71 8.38
CA THR A 101 -2.41 9.47 9.51
C THR A 101 -1.03 8.97 9.89
N ALA A 102 -0.81 7.64 9.87
CA ALA A 102 0.53 7.07 10.05
C ALA A 102 1.50 7.54 8.96
N LEU A 103 1.06 7.53 7.69
CA LEU A 103 1.85 8.08 6.57
C LEU A 103 2.17 9.56 6.76
N TYR A 104 1.21 10.36 7.21
CA TYR A 104 1.42 11.78 7.48
C TYR A 104 2.50 12.01 8.54
N TYR A 105 2.44 11.27 9.66
CA TYR A 105 3.46 11.37 10.70
C TYR A 105 4.84 10.94 10.20
N LYS A 106 4.92 9.86 9.42
CA LYS A 106 6.17 9.38 8.84
C LYS A 106 6.78 10.36 7.83
N ASP A 107 5.96 10.87 6.91
CA ASP A 107 6.46 11.57 5.71
C ASP A 107 6.48 13.09 5.84
N VAL A 108 5.54 13.66 6.59
CA VAL A 108 5.40 15.11 6.75
C VAL A 108 6.04 15.57 8.06
N VAL A 109 5.70 14.92 9.16
CA VAL A 109 6.18 15.31 10.51
C VAL A 109 7.56 14.73 10.81
N LYS A 110 7.90 13.58 10.22
CA LYS A 110 9.11 12.79 10.49
C LYS A 110 9.14 12.22 11.92
N ASP A 111 7.99 11.79 12.41
CA ASP A 111 7.82 11.17 13.72
C ASP A 111 7.43 9.70 13.57
N ASP A 112 8.42 8.81 13.71
CA ASP A 112 8.26 7.37 13.55
C ASP A 112 7.44 6.75 14.69
N ASN A 113 7.56 7.27 15.92
CA ASN A 113 6.80 6.76 17.07
C ASN A 113 5.30 7.03 16.89
N LYS A 114 4.95 8.24 16.44
CA LYS A 114 3.56 8.57 16.11
C LYS A 114 3.07 7.79 14.89
N ALA A 115 3.91 7.60 13.89
CA ALA A 115 3.54 6.78 12.75
C ALA A 115 3.23 5.32 13.15
N GLU A 116 4.07 4.72 14.02
CA GLU A 116 3.84 3.39 14.59
C GLU A 116 2.52 3.34 15.40
N GLU A 117 2.30 4.30 16.29
CA GLU A 117 1.07 4.39 17.09
C GLU A 117 -0.19 4.38 16.21
N PHE A 118 -0.19 5.15 15.11
CA PHE A 118 -1.36 5.25 14.24
C PHE A 118 -1.55 4.02 13.34
N ILE A 119 -0.47 3.37 12.87
CA ILE A 119 -0.63 2.13 12.12
C ILE A 119 -1.11 0.98 13.01
N GLU A 120 -0.70 0.94 14.29
CA GLU A 120 -1.24 -0.01 15.25
C GLU A 120 -2.74 0.19 15.50
N LYS A 121 -3.19 1.45 15.60
CA LYS A 121 -4.63 1.78 15.66
C LYS A 121 -5.38 1.32 14.40
N ALA A 122 -4.80 1.54 13.22
CA ALA A 122 -5.39 1.08 11.96
C ALA A 122 -5.52 -0.45 11.93
N ILE A 123 -4.48 -1.17 12.34
CA ILE A 123 -4.46 -2.64 12.44
C ILE A 123 -5.53 -3.14 13.43
N ALA A 124 -5.64 -2.53 14.61
CA ALA A 124 -6.63 -2.90 15.62
C ALA A 124 -8.07 -2.71 15.11
N ASN A 125 -8.32 -1.56 14.46
CA ASN A 125 -9.62 -1.27 13.86
C ASN A 125 -9.95 -2.23 12.70
N ALA A 126 -8.99 -2.49 11.81
CA ALA A 126 -9.16 -3.43 10.70
C ALA A 126 -9.48 -4.85 11.18
N LYS A 127 -8.69 -5.37 12.12
CA LYS A 127 -8.84 -6.72 12.68
C LYS A 127 -10.22 -6.93 13.31
N SER A 128 -10.76 -5.91 13.96
CA SER A 128 -12.06 -5.98 14.65
C SER A 128 -13.25 -5.89 13.70
N ASN A 129 -13.03 -5.60 12.41
CA ASN A 129 -14.07 -5.34 11.42
C ASN A 129 -13.88 -6.13 10.11
N LEU A 130 -13.24 -7.31 10.17
CA LEU A 130 -13.04 -8.17 8.99
C LEU A 130 -14.36 -8.86 8.61
N ALA A 131 -15.00 -8.41 7.52
CA ALA A 131 -16.24 -9.02 7.04
C ALA A 131 -16.14 -9.51 5.58
N ASN A 132 -15.40 -8.79 4.73
CA ASN A 132 -15.36 -9.05 3.29
C ASN A 132 -13.94 -8.95 2.71
N SER A 133 -13.84 -9.22 1.41
CA SER A 133 -12.58 -9.18 0.67
C SER A 133 -11.84 -7.84 0.82
N GLU A 134 -12.53 -6.70 0.76
CA GLU A 134 -11.93 -5.37 0.86
C GLU A 134 -11.34 -5.12 2.26
N ASP A 135 -12.01 -5.58 3.32
CA ASP A 135 -11.50 -5.44 4.70
C ASP A 135 -10.18 -6.22 4.88
N TYR A 136 -10.10 -7.43 4.32
CA TYR A 136 -8.87 -8.22 4.33
C TYR A 136 -7.75 -7.57 3.52
N ALA A 137 -8.06 -6.98 2.36
CA ALA A 137 -7.08 -6.26 1.55
C ALA A 137 -6.52 -5.04 2.31
N LEU A 138 -7.39 -4.24 2.92
CA LEU A 138 -6.96 -3.08 3.72
C LEU A 138 -6.19 -3.50 4.97
N TYR A 139 -6.59 -4.60 5.63
CA TYR A 139 -5.84 -5.13 6.75
C TYR A 139 -4.43 -5.58 6.32
N ALA A 140 -4.33 -6.29 5.20
CA ALA A 140 -3.04 -6.71 4.64
C ALA A 140 -2.16 -5.50 4.32
N THR A 141 -2.71 -4.43 3.75
CA THR A 141 -1.99 -3.15 3.54
C THR A 141 -1.45 -2.58 4.85
N CYS A 142 -2.28 -2.51 5.89
CA CYS A 142 -1.86 -1.95 7.18
C CYS A 142 -0.76 -2.77 7.84
N VAL A 143 -0.88 -4.11 7.82
CA VAL A 143 0.17 -5.01 8.33
C VAL A 143 1.45 -4.87 7.52
N SER A 144 1.34 -4.79 6.20
CA SER A 144 2.48 -4.60 5.29
C SER A 144 3.25 -3.32 5.63
N TYR A 145 2.55 -2.21 5.83
CA TYR A 145 3.17 -0.95 6.23
C TYR A 145 3.81 -1.03 7.61
N SER A 146 3.20 -1.73 8.57
CA SER A 146 3.75 -1.84 9.94
C SER A 146 5.13 -2.54 10.02
N ILE A 147 5.50 -3.32 8.99
CA ILE A 147 6.80 -4.03 8.94
C ILE A 147 7.97 -3.07 9.10
N GLN A 148 7.85 -1.83 8.62
CA GLN A 148 8.95 -0.86 8.69
C GLN A 148 9.27 -0.37 10.11
N PHE A 149 8.33 -0.52 11.05
CA PHE A 149 8.50 -0.14 12.47
C PHE A 149 8.87 -1.34 13.34
N ALA A 150 8.64 -2.55 12.84
CA ALA A 150 8.93 -3.77 13.58
C ALA A 150 10.44 -3.94 13.84
N SER A 151 10.80 -4.28 15.09
CA SER A 151 12.14 -4.79 15.37
C SER A 151 12.41 -6.06 14.57
N ARG A 152 13.68 -6.38 14.30
CA ARG A 152 14.06 -7.55 13.47
C ARG A 152 13.41 -8.88 13.91
N ILE A 153 13.15 -9.06 15.20
CA ILE A 153 12.46 -10.23 15.75
C ILE A 153 10.97 -10.21 15.41
N LYS A 154 10.31 -9.04 15.55
CA LYS A 154 8.90 -8.84 15.20
C LYS A 154 8.63 -8.99 13.69
N MET A 155 9.65 -8.79 12.84
CA MET A 155 9.53 -8.92 11.38
C MET A 155 9.36 -10.38 10.89
N LEU A 156 9.77 -11.38 11.68
CA LEU A 156 9.66 -12.79 11.29
C LEU A 156 8.18 -13.18 11.10
N GLY A 157 7.85 -13.76 9.94
CA GLY A 157 6.49 -14.19 9.60
C GLY A 157 5.52 -13.06 9.25
N MET A 158 5.91 -11.77 9.31
CA MET A 158 5.01 -10.68 8.91
C MET A 158 4.69 -10.71 7.42
N SER A 159 5.68 -10.99 6.56
CA SER A 159 5.46 -11.14 5.11
C SER A 159 4.48 -12.28 4.79
N ASP A 160 4.60 -13.40 5.50
CA ASP A 160 3.68 -14.53 5.34
C ASP A 160 2.27 -14.17 5.81
N LYS A 161 2.15 -13.42 6.90
CA LYS A 161 0.86 -12.88 7.36
C LYS A 161 0.23 -11.94 6.34
N VAL A 162 0.99 -11.01 5.77
CA VAL A 162 0.50 -10.09 4.71
C VAL A 162 -0.01 -10.91 3.51
N LYS A 163 0.79 -11.88 3.07
CA LYS A 163 0.41 -12.78 1.98
C LYS A 163 -0.87 -13.55 2.29
N ALA A 164 -0.97 -14.17 3.46
CA ALA A 164 -2.15 -14.93 3.87
C ALA A 164 -3.42 -14.07 3.94
N LEU A 165 -3.32 -12.82 4.41
CA LEU A 165 -4.45 -11.88 4.43
C LEU A 165 -4.89 -11.49 3.02
N ALA A 166 -3.95 -11.18 2.13
CA ALA A 166 -4.26 -10.84 0.74
C ALA A 166 -4.78 -12.05 -0.05
N GLU A 167 -4.27 -13.26 0.21
CA GLU A 167 -4.81 -14.51 -0.37
C GLU A 167 -6.22 -14.79 0.16
N LYS A 168 -6.48 -14.55 1.45
CA LYS A 168 -7.83 -14.65 2.01
C LYS A 168 -8.80 -13.65 1.37
N SER A 169 -8.35 -12.43 1.09
CA SER A 169 -9.10 -11.45 0.34
C SER A 169 -9.48 -11.98 -1.06
N LEU A 170 -8.53 -12.58 -1.79
CA LEU A 170 -8.78 -13.20 -3.10
C LEU A 170 -9.64 -14.46 -3.05
N GLN A 171 -9.63 -15.21 -1.95
CA GLN A 171 -10.56 -16.34 -1.75
C GLN A 171 -12.00 -15.86 -1.61
N LEU A 172 -12.22 -14.69 -0.99
CA LEU A 172 -13.54 -14.09 -0.83
C LEU A 172 -14.02 -13.39 -2.11
N ASP A 173 -13.10 -12.73 -2.83
CA ASP A 173 -13.37 -12.13 -4.14
C ASP A 173 -12.10 -12.19 -5.00
N ALA A 174 -12.09 -13.08 -5.98
CA ALA A 174 -10.97 -13.30 -6.88
C ALA A 174 -10.65 -12.09 -7.79
N ASN A 175 -11.58 -11.13 -7.87
CA ASN A 175 -11.48 -9.91 -8.67
C ASN A 175 -11.08 -8.68 -7.85
N ASN A 176 -10.76 -8.82 -6.56
CA ASN A 176 -10.34 -7.70 -5.73
C ASN A 176 -8.93 -7.18 -6.13
N VAL A 177 -8.89 -6.10 -6.88
CA VAL A 177 -7.66 -5.41 -7.32
C VAL A 177 -6.79 -4.93 -6.15
N ARG A 178 -7.34 -4.58 -4.98
CA ARG A 178 -6.55 -4.15 -3.82
C ARG A 178 -5.78 -5.30 -3.19
N ALA A 179 -6.35 -6.50 -3.19
CA ALA A 179 -5.63 -7.70 -2.78
C ALA A 179 -4.44 -7.99 -3.70
N TYR A 180 -4.64 -7.89 -5.02
CA TYR A 180 -3.53 -7.96 -5.98
C TYR A 180 -2.51 -6.85 -5.75
N CYS A 181 -2.94 -5.62 -5.49
CA CYS A 181 -2.07 -4.50 -5.19
C CYS A 181 -1.13 -4.83 -4.02
N VAL A 182 -1.66 -5.39 -2.93
CA VAL A 182 -0.85 -5.81 -1.77
C VAL A 182 0.14 -6.93 -2.14
N LEU A 183 -0.29 -7.96 -2.86
CA LEU A 183 0.59 -9.06 -3.29
C LEU A 183 1.71 -8.57 -4.22
N ILE A 184 1.41 -7.65 -5.13
CA ILE A 184 2.37 -7.04 -6.05
C ILE A 184 3.37 -6.21 -5.26
N GLN A 185 2.91 -5.36 -4.33
CA GLN A 185 3.80 -4.57 -3.46
C GLN A 185 4.73 -5.49 -2.66
N LEU A 186 4.18 -6.51 -2.01
CA LEU A 186 4.96 -7.47 -1.22
C LEU A 186 6.04 -8.14 -2.09
N ASN A 187 5.68 -8.61 -3.29
CA ASN A 187 6.63 -9.26 -4.17
C ASN A 187 7.67 -8.27 -4.75
N TYR A 188 7.25 -7.06 -5.12
CA TYR A 188 8.12 -6.03 -5.70
C TYR A 188 9.20 -5.56 -4.71
N PHE A 189 8.85 -5.39 -3.43
CA PHE A 189 9.81 -4.94 -2.40
C PHE A 189 10.59 -6.08 -1.73
N THR A 190 10.23 -7.33 -2.00
CA THR A 190 11.05 -8.48 -1.62
C THR A 190 12.27 -8.57 -2.56
N PRO A 191 13.50 -8.77 -2.06
CA PRO A 191 14.66 -8.93 -2.94
C PRO A 191 14.56 -10.19 -3.76
N LYS A 192 15.22 -10.18 -4.91
CA LYS A 192 15.27 -11.30 -5.84
C LYS A 192 15.80 -12.58 -5.20
N PHE A 193 16.81 -12.50 -4.34
CA PHE A 193 17.36 -13.68 -3.64
C PHE A 193 16.32 -14.39 -2.73
N PHE A 194 15.34 -13.65 -2.21
CA PHE A 194 14.21 -14.20 -1.45
C PHE A 194 12.98 -14.51 -2.33
N GLY A 195 13.16 -14.60 -3.65
CA GLY A 195 12.08 -14.88 -4.61
C GLY A 195 11.20 -13.68 -4.96
N GLY A 196 11.56 -12.47 -4.55
CA GLY A 196 10.86 -11.24 -4.94
C GLY A 196 11.04 -10.89 -6.41
N MET A 197 10.27 -9.92 -6.89
CA MET A 197 10.15 -9.48 -8.29
C MET A 197 9.62 -10.54 -9.29
N SER A 198 9.60 -11.82 -8.93
CA SER A 198 9.25 -12.95 -9.80
C SER A 198 7.77 -13.02 -10.20
N LYS A 199 6.87 -12.41 -9.42
CA LYS A 199 5.41 -12.47 -9.62
C LYS A 199 4.78 -11.13 -9.97
N VAL A 200 5.57 -10.04 -10.00
CA VAL A 200 5.05 -8.69 -10.28
C VAL A 200 4.33 -8.64 -11.63
N GLU A 201 4.93 -9.22 -12.67
CA GLU A 201 4.36 -9.23 -14.02
C GLU A 201 3.06 -10.01 -14.10
N SER A 202 3.04 -11.27 -13.65
CA SER A 202 1.87 -12.14 -13.76
C SER A 202 0.69 -11.64 -12.91
N LEU A 203 0.95 -11.21 -11.67
CA LEU A 203 -0.08 -10.63 -10.80
C LEU A 203 -0.56 -9.28 -11.33
N GLY A 204 0.37 -8.43 -11.79
CA GLY A 204 0.08 -7.09 -12.29
C GLY A 204 -0.77 -7.09 -13.56
N LEU A 205 -0.42 -7.90 -14.55
CA LEU A 205 -1.20 -8.03 -15.78
C LEU A 205 -2.59 -8.61 -15.54
N LYS A 206 -2.73 -9.50 -14.55
CA LYS A 206 -4.04 -10.00 -14.12
C LYS A 206 -4.87 -8.86 -13.51
N ALA A 207 -4.30 -8.11 -12.58
CA ALA A 207 -4.98 -7.02 -11.88
C ALA A 207 -5.39 -5.85 -12.79
N ILE A 208 -4.58 -5.49 -13.78
CA ILE A 208 -4.88 -4.43 -14.76
C ILE A 208 -6.15 -4.73 -15.56
N LYS A 209 -6.41 -6.01 -15.87
CA LYS A 209 -7.58 -6.44 -16.64
C LYS A 209 -8.89 -6.45 -15.83
N LEU A 210 -8.81 -6.41 -14.51
CA LEU A 210 -9.99 -6.43 -13.64
C LEU A 210 -10.62 -5.03 -13.56
N PRO A 211 -11.95 -4.92 -13.41
CA PRO A 211 -12.57 -3.63 -13.14
C PRO A 211 -12.08 -3.05 -11.79
N ILE A 212 -12.06 -1.73 -11.66
CA ILE A 212 -11.66 -1.07 -10.39
C ILE A 212 -12.52 -1.56 -9.23
N GLN A 213 -13.84 -1.69 -9.46
CA GLN A 213 -14.79 -2.31 -8.56
C GLN A 213 -15.84 -3.10 -9.33
N SER A 214 -16.38 -4.13 -8.68
CA SER A 214 -17.48 -4.96 -9.19
C SER A 214 -18.85 -4.34 -8.89
N ASP A 215 -18.97 -3.50 -7.85
CA ASP A 215 -20.20 -2.80 -7.50
C ASP A 215 -20.13 -1.27 -7.76
N ASN A 216 -21.31 -0.66 -7.85
CA ASN A 216 -21.47 0.78 -8.00
C ASN A 216 -21.80 1.49 -6.66
N ASN A 217 -21.44 0.89 -5.52
CA ASN A 217 -21.70 1.49 -4.21
C ASN A 217 -20.85 2.76 -4.06
N MET A 218 -21.47 3.87 -3.65
CA MET A 218 -20.76 5.15 -3.51
C MET A 218 -19.66 5.14 -2.46
N TYR A 219 -19.74 4.25 -1.47
CA TYR A 219 -18.77 4.10 -0.38
C TYR A 219 -17.72 3.02 -0.65
N ALA A 220 -17.85 2.25 -1.74
CA ALA A 220 -16.90 1.20 -2.06
C ALA A 220 -15.50 1.78 -2.39
N PRO A 221 -14.42 1.13 -1.92
CA PRO A 221 -13.06 1.56 -2.20
C PRO A 221 -12.68 1.30 -3.66
N ARG A 222 -12.01 2.27 -4.26
CA ARG A 222 -11.56 2.30 -5.66
C ARG A 222 -10.04 2.48 -5.79
N TRP A 223 -9.31 2.60 -4.67
CA TRP A 223 -7.85 2.73 -4.65
C TRP A 223 -7.16 1.45 -5.15
N GLY A 224 -5.84 1.54 -5.34
CA GLY A 224 -4.97 0.41 -5.63
C GLY A 224 -4.72 0.15 -7.12
N LYS A 225 -5.71 0.33 -8.00
CA LYS A 225 -5.50 0.03 -9.44
C LYS A 225 -4.44 0.92 -10.10
N TYR A 226 -4.44 2.22 -9.78
CA TYR A 226 -3.38 3.11 -10.23
C TYR A 226 -1.98 2.64 -9.77
N THR A 227 -1.88 2.23 -8.50
CA THR A 227 -0.64 1.71 -7.91
C THR A 227 -0.18 0.41 -8.57
N VAL A 228 -1.11 -0.47 -8.95
CA VAL A 228 -0.80 -1.66 -9.75
C VAL A 228 -0.13 -1.27 -11.07
N TYR A 229 -0.71 -0.33 -11.83
CA TYR A 229 -0.09 0.16 -13.06
C TYR A 229 1.33 0.70 -12.83
N ASP A 230 1.50 1.53 -11.79
CA ASP A 230 2.78 2.15 -11.47
C ASP A 230 3.85 1.11 -11.10
N LEU A 231 3.50 0.10 -10.31
CA LEU A 231 4.43 -0.98 -9.93
C LEU A 231 4.83 -1.84 -11.13
N VAL A 232 3.90 -2.17 -12.01
CA VAL A 232 4.21 -2.93 -13.24
C VAL A 232 5.09 -2.10 -14.17
N TYR A 233 4.79 -0.81 -14.34
CA TYR A 233 5.63 0.11 -15.11
C TYR A 233 7.06 0.18 -14.55
N LYS A 234 7.21 0.38 -13.24
CA LYS A 234 8.52 0.43 -12.56
C LYS A 234 9.27 -0.90 -12.68
N TYR A 235 8.58 -2.03 -12.55
CA TYR A 235 9.16 -3.35 -12.77
C TYR A 235 9.73 -3.51 -14.18
N TYR A 236 8.96 -3.15 -15.20
CA TYR A 236 9.42 -3.21 -16.59
C TYR A 236 10.60 -2.27 -16.87
N LYS A 237 10.56 -1.04 -16.34
CA LYS A 237 11.70 -0.12 -16.42
C LYS A 237 12.95 -0.69 -15.75
N SER A 238 12.83 -1.28 -14.56
CA SER A 238 13.96 -1.90 -13.84
C SER A 238 14.49 -3.17 -14.52
N SER A 239 13.71 -3.76 -15.42
CA SER A 239 14.06 -4.97 -16.18
C SER A 239 14.44 -4.67 -17.63
N ASN A 240 14.66 -3.41 -18.00
CA ASN A 240 14.96 -2.95 -19.35
C ASN A 240 13.91 -3.31 -20.42
N LYS A 241 12.67 -3.63 -20.01
CA LYS A 241 11.53 -3.96 -20.87
C LYS A 241 10.78 -2.67 -21.28
N THR A 242 11.43 -1.81 -22.07
CA THR A 242 10.94 -0.46 -22.37
C THR A 242 9.62 -0.45 -23.17
N ALA A 243 9.45 -1.37 -24.11
CA ALA A 243 8.22 -1.45 -24.91
C ALA A 243 7.00 -1.78 -24.04
N GLU A 244 7.15 -2.74 -23.12
CA GLU A 244 6.13 -3.16 -22.17
C GLU A 244 5.83 -2.04 -21.15
N ALA A 245 6.86 -1.36 -20.65
CA ALA A 245 6.68 -0.20 -19.79
C ALA A 245 5.81 0.88 -20.46
N ASN A 246 6.09 1.19 -21.74
CA ASN A 246 5.31 2.18 -22.49
C ASN A 246 3.85 1.73 -22.70
N LYS A 247 3.61 0.44 -23.02
CA LYS A 247 2.26 -0.12 -23.13
C LYS A 247 1.47 0.04 -21.82
N VAL A 248 2.08 -0.29 -20.69
CA VAL A 248 1.45 -0.13 -19.36
C VAL A 248 1.18 1.33 -19.04
N LYS A 249 2.11 2.24 -19.37
CA LYS A 249 1.92 3.67 -19.13
C LYS A 249 0.80 4.27 -19.98
N THR A 250 0.69 3.84 -21.24
CA THR A 250 -0.41 4.25 -22.13
C THR A 250 -1.75 3.75 -21.61
N ALA A 251 -1.84 2.47 -21.22
CA ALA A 251 -3.07 1.91 -20.64
C ALA A 251 -3.47 2.63 -19.33
N GLN A 252 -2.49 2.94 -18.46
CA GLN A 252 -2.73 3.73 -17.26
C GLN A 252 -3.33 5.11 -17.59
N LYS A 253 -2.78 5.82 -18.59
CA LYS A 253 -3.30 7.14 -18.99
C LYS A 253 -4.69 7.06 -19.63
N GLN A 254 -4.99 5.97 -20.33
CA GLN A 254 -6.33 5.76 -20.90
C GLN A 254 -7.38 5.54 -19.80
N GLU A 255 -7.04 4.78 -18.76
CA GLU A 255 -7.96 4.51 -17.65
C GLU A 255 -8.00 5.65 -16.61
N PHE A 256 -6.90 6.39 -16.45
CA PHE A 256 -6.73 7.50 -15.52
C PHE A 256 -6.18 8.74 -16.27
N PRO A 257 -7.02 9.47 -17.04
CA PRO A 257 -6.57 10.52 -17.97
C PRO A 257 -6.08 11.84 -17.35
N ASN A 258 -5.95 11.96 -16.03
CA ASN A 258 -5.60 13.22 -15.35
C ASN A 258 -4.52 13.03 -14.29
#